data_AF-A0A921BFA0-F1
#
_entry.id   AF-A0A921BFA0-F1
#
_cell.length_a   1.000
_cell.length_b   1.000
_cell.length_c   1.000
_cell.angle_alpha   90.00
_cell.angle_beta   90.00
_cell.angle_gamma   90.00
#
_symmetry.space_group_name_H-M   'P 1'
#
loop_
_entity.id
_entity.type
_entity.pdbx_description
1 polymer ?
#
loop_
_entity_poly.entity_id
_entity_poly.type
_entity_poly.pdbx_seq_one_letter_code
_entity_poly.pdbx_strand_id
1 'polypeptide(L)'
;MRRLLSNEDGRRRLEPVIVELAPYGREYFVDPGPGLVDEGVLTMSMADQEQEWVKQVSGLLDEFDIPVDLNVEMPAFGRSGVRSKDFDLLHDEMTAVIRIDPKAQW
;
A
#
# COMPACT_ATOMS: atom_id res chain seq x y z
N MET A 1 1.23 -0.88 -16.28
CA MET A 1 2.27 0.12 -15.98
C MET A 1 3.13 0.43 -17.20
N ARG A 2 3.93 -0.52 -17.72
CA ARG A 2 4.80 -0.35 -18.91
C ARG A 2 4.16 0.43 -20.06
N ARG A 3 3.01 -0.03 -20.57
CA ARG A 3 2.26 0.64 -21.66
C ARG A 3 2.03 2.14 -21.43
N LEU A 4 1.75 2.54 -20.18
CA LEU A 4 1.42 3.92 -19.85
C LEU A 4 2.68 4.76 -19.60
N LEU A 5 3.72 4.17 -19.00
CA LEU A 5 5.00 4.85 -18.76
C LEU A 5 5.85 5.03 -20.03
N SER A 6 5.65 4.17 -21.05
CA SER A 6 6.28 4.32 -22.36
C SER A 6 5.69 5.43 -23.23
N ASN A 7 4.60 6.08 -22.80
CA ASN A 7 3.98 7.22 -23.48
C ASN A 7 4.22 8.49 -22.63
N GLU A 8 4.64 9.59 -23.24
CA GLU A 8 4.92 10.85 -22.54
C GLU A 8 3.72 11.37 -21.73
N ASP A 9 2.51 11.37 -22.29
CA ASP A 9 1.30 11.81 -21.59
C ASP A 9 0.92 10.86 -20.45
N GLY A 10 1.17 9.56 -20.64
CA GLY A 10 0.95 8.56 -19.61
C GLY A 10 1.95 8.71 -18.47
N ARG A 11 3.23 8.92 -18.78
CA ARG A 11 4.31 9.21 -17.81
C ARG A 11 4.00 10.48 -17.03
N ARG A 12 3.68 11.59 -17.70
CA ARG A 12 3.35 12.88 -17.05
C ARG A 12 2.23 12.76 -16.02
N ARG A 13 1.27 11.84 -16.23
CA ARG A 13 0.16 11.59 -15.30
C ARG A 13 0.50 10.60 -14.20
N LEU A 14 1.27 9.55 -14.51
CA LEU A 14 1.52 8.45 -13.58
C LEU A 14 2.73 8.68 -12.68
N GLU A 15 3.79 9.30 -13.18
CA GLU A 15 5.00 9.54 -12.41
C GLU A 15 4.74 10.21 -11.05
N PRO A 16 4.00 11.34 -10.95
CA PRO A 16 3.73 11.96 -9.65
C PRO A 16 2.93 11.05 -8.71
N VAL A 17 1.97 10.29 -9.26
CA VAL A 17 1.13 9.35 -8.49
C VAL A 17 1.96 8.19 -7.96
N ILE A 18 2.91 7.69 -8.75
CA ILE A 18 3.80 6.60 -8.33
C ILE A 18 4.75 7.10 -7.24
N VAL A 19 5.33 8.29 -7.41
CA VAL A 19 6.21 8.91 -6.39
C VAL A 19 5.47 9.09 -5.07
N GLU A 20 4.20 9.50 -5.12
CA GLU A 20 3.37 9.66 -3.93
C GLU A 20 2.99 8.31 -3.29
N LEU A 21 2.51 7.35 -4.08
CA LEU A 21 1.86 6.14 -3.53
C LEU A 21 2.81 4.98 -3.26
N ALA A 22 3.92 4.86 -3.99
CA ALA A 22 4.81 3.71 -3.86
C ALA A 22 5.33 3.48 -2.42
N PRO A 23 5.71 4.51 -1.64
CA PRO A 23 6.13 4.31 -0.25
C PRO A 23 5.07 3.68 0.66
N TYR A 24 3.77 3.89 0.39
CA TYR A 24 2.68 3.30 1.18
C TYR A 24 2.60 1.78 1.05
N GLY A 25 3.10 1.21 -0.05
CA GLY A 25 3.11 -0.24 -0.27
C GLY A 25 3.89 -1.03 0.79
N ARG A 26 4.80 -0.37 1.51
CA ARG A 26 5.58 -1.00 2.59
C ARG A 26 4.71 -1.43 3.78
N GLU A 27 3.55 -0.81 3.96
CA GLU A 27 2.62 -1.17 5.04
C GLU A 27 2.14 -2.64 4.95
N TYR A 28 2.13 -3.23 3.75
CA TYR A 28 1.74 -4.63 3.58
C TYR A 28 2.62 -5.61 4.37
N PHE A 29 3.85 -5.21 4.69
CA PHE A 29 4.86 -6.04 5.34
C PHE A 29 5.10 -5.66 6.81
N VAL A 30 4.21 -4.88 7.42
CA VAL A 30 4.27 -4.65 8.87
C VAL A 30 4.12 -5.99 9.59
N ASP A 31 5.02 -6.28 10.53
CA ASP A 31 5.05 -7.53 11.29
C ASP A 31 3.72 -7.74 12.04
N PRO A 32 2.96 -8.81 11.74
CA PRO A 32 1.73 -9.15 12.47
C PRO A 32 1.99 -9.81 13.83
N GLY A 33 3.24 -10.14 14.15
CA GLY A 33 3.64 -10.74 15.41
C GLY A 33 4.58 -11.93 15.23
N PRO A 34 5.30 -12.31 16.30
CA PRO A 34 6.28 -13.39 16.24
C PRO A 34 5.64 -14.77 16.06
N GLY A 35 6.44 -15.74 15.61
CA GLY A 35 6.08 -17.17 15.60
C GLY A 35 5.35 -17.64 14.34
N LEU A 36 4.86 -16.75 13.47
CA LEU A 36 4.09 -17.16 12.29
C LEU A 36 4.89 -17.96 11.26
N VAL A 37 6.21 -17.73 11.17
CA VAL A 37 7.10 -18.53 10.32
C VAL A 37 7.35 -19.90 10.97
N ASP A 38 7.62 -19.92 12.27
CA ASP A 38 7.90 -21.16 13.02
C ASP A 38 6.69 -22.09 13.07
N GLU A 39 5.49 -21.53 13.11
CA GLU A 39 4.21 -22.24 13.05
C GLU A 39 3.84 -22.72 11.63
N GLY A 40 4.64 -22.36 10.62
CA GLY A 40 4.39 -22.69 9.21
C GLY A 40 3.20 -21.94 8.59
N VAL A 41 2.71 -20.89 9.24
CA VAL A 41 1.66 -20.01 8.71
C VAL A 41 2.22 -19.11 7.60
N LEU A 42 3.45 -18.62 7.77
CA LEU A 42 4.20 -17.89 6.76
C LEU A 42 5.39 -18.71 6.27
N THR A 43 5.65 -18.66 4.97
CA THR A 43 6.82 -19.33 4.35
C THR A 43 8.11 -18.53 4.50
N MET A 44 8.01 -17.24 4.83
CA MET A 44 9.13 -16.31 5.03
C MET A 44 8.71 -15.15 5.92
N SER A 45 9.68 -14.51 6.57
CA SER A 45 9.39 -13.35 7.43
C SER A 45 8.82 -12.19 6.62
N MET A 46 8.07 -11.29 7.27
CA MET A 46 7.56 -10.10 6.59
C MET A 46 8.70 -9.17 6.13
N ALA A 47 9.80 -9.09 6.89
CA ALA A 47 10.97 -8.31 6.51
C ALA A 47 11.62 -8.85 5.22
N ASP A 48 11.71 -10.18 5.06
CA ASP A 48 12.24 -10.78 3.83
C ASP A 48 11.30 -10.53 2.63
N GLN A 49 9.98 -10.61 2.86
CA GLN A 49 8.98 -10.27 1.84
C GLN A 49 9.08 -8.81 1.40
N GLU A 50 9.26 -7.89 2.36
CA GLU A 50 9.45 -6.46 2.08
C GLU A 50 10.69 -6.22 1.23
N GLN A 51 11.82 -6.85 1.57
CA GLN A 51 13.06 -6.70 0.81
C GLN A 51 12.92 -7.20 -0.63
N GLU A 52 12.28 -8.35 -0.84
CA GLU A 52 12.04 -8.88 -2.19
C GLU A 52 11.09 -7.96 -2.98
N TRP A 53 10.05 -7.43 -2.32
CA TRP A 53 9.14 -6.46 -2.93
C TRP A 53 9.85 -5.16 -3.30
N VAL A 54 10.64 -4.57 -2.39
CA VAL A 54 11.42 -3.34 -2.66
C VAL A 54 12.34 -3.55 -3.85
N LYS A 55 13.07 -4.66 -3.89
CA LYS A 55 13.96 -5.00 -5.00
C LYS A 55 13.22 -5.06 -6.34
N GLN A 56 12.07 -5.74 -6.39
CA GLN A 56 11.28 -5.87 -7.61
C GLN A 56 10.67 -4.54 -8.07
N VAL A 57 10.14 -3.77 -7.14
CA VAL A 57 9.51 -2.47 -7.44
C VAL A 57 10.56 -1.45 -7.84
N SER A 58 11.67 -1.32 -7.10
CA SER A 58 12.78 -0.44 -7.48
C SER A 58 13.30 -0.81 -8.88
N GLY A 59 13.54 -2.09 -9.17
CA GLY A 59 13.99 -2.51 -10.50
C GLY A 59 13.00 -2.15 -11.62
N LEU A 60 11.69 -2.18 -11.35
CA LEU A 60 10.69 -1.74 -12.31
C LEU A 60 10.69 -0.21 -12.49
N LEU A 61 10.84 0.56 -11.41
CA LEU A 61 10.82 2.02 -11.43
C LEU A 61 12.09 2.61 -12.06
N ASP A 62 13.24 1.99 -11.80
CA ASP A 62 14.53 2.32 -12.41
C ASP A 62 14.49 2.17 -13.92
N GLU A 63 13.77 1.17 -14.46
CA GLU A 63 13.59 1.01 -15.92
C GLU A 63 12.96 2.25 -16.59
N PHE A 64 12.17 3.03 -15.84
CA PHE A 64 11.47 4.22 -16.33
C PHE A 64 12.04 5.52 -15.79
N ASP A 65 13.19 5.50 -15.12
CA ASP A 65 13.82 6.65 -14.45
C ASP A 65 12.86 7.36 -13.48
N ILE A 66 12.06 6.61 -12.72
CA ILE A 66 11.13 7.19 -11.73
C ILE A 66 11.84 7.29 -10.37
N PRO A 67 12.04 8.49 -9.81
CA PRO A 67 12.83 8.68 -8.60
C PRO A 67 12.00 8.41 -7.34
N VAL A 68 11.88 7.15 -6.93
CA VAL A 68 11.25 6.76 -5.66
C VAL A 68 12.30 6.21 -4.70
N ASP A 69 12.42 6.84 -3.53
CA ASP A 69 13.16 6.25 -2.42
C ASP A 69 12.22 5.42 -1.55
N LEU A 70 12.33 4.09 -1.65
CA LEU A 70 11.57 3.15 -0.82
C LEU A 70 12.23 2.92 0.55
N ASN A 71 13.42 3.44 0.82
CA ASN A 71 14.14 3.23 2.09
C ASN A 71 13.83 4.30 3.16
N VAL A 72 12.93 5.24 2.87
CA VAL A 72 12.48 6.27 3.82
C VAL A 72 11.63 5.69 4.96
N GLU A 73 11.33 6.47 5.99
CA GLU A 73 10.39 6.03 7.03
C GLU A 73 9.01 5.73 6.42
N MET A 74 8.39 4.63 6.85
CA MET A 74 7.09 4.20 6.33
C MET A 74 6.02 5.26 6.64
N PRO A 75 5.30 5.79 5.63
CA PRO A 75 4.40 6.92 5.83
C PRO A 75 3.03 6.54 6.41
N ALA A 76 2.79 5.26 6.74
CA ALA A 76 1.45 4.75 7.04
C ALA A 76 1.41 3.79 8.23
N PHE A 77 0.31 3.89 8.99
CA PHE A 77 0.04 3.12 10.22
C PHE A 77 -1.43 2.67 10.29
N GLY A 78 -2.03 2.37 9.13
CA GLY A 78 -3.41 1.91 8.98
C GLY A 78 -3.76 0.68 9.82
N ARG A 79 -2.82 -0.26 9.95
CA ARG A 79 -2.93 -1.44 10.84
C ARG A 79 -3.02 -1.09 12.33
N SER A 80 -2.47 0.04 12.73
CA SER A 80 -2.58 0.57 14.10
C SER A 80 -3.86 1.39 14.33
N GLY A 81 -4.74 1.47 13.32
CA GLY A 81 -5.97 2.26 13.37
C GLY A 81 -5.81 3.72 12.97
N VAL A 82 -4.61 4.17 12.55
CA VAL A 82 -4.40 5.53 12.05
C VAL A 82 -4.77 5.58 10.57
N ARG A 83 -5.81 6.33 10.21
CA ARG A 83 -6.35 6.36 8.85
C ARG A 83 -6.18 7.72 8.18
N SER A 84 -6.13 7.74 6.85
CA SER A 84 -6.17 8.99 6.08
C SER A 84 -7.55 9.62 6.18
N LYS A 85 -7.66 10.91 5.84
CA LYS A 85 -8.95 11.61 5.76
C LYS A 85 -9.91 10.98 4.74
N ASP A 86 -9.37 10.32 3.71
CA ASP A 86 -10.19 9.63 2.71
C ASP A 86 -10.96 8.45 3.33
N PHE A 87 -10.41 7.82 4.36
CA PHE A 87 -11.09 6.74 5.07
C PHE A 87 -12.33 7.24 5.80
N ASP A 88 -12.29 8.42 6.42
CA ASP A 88 -13.41 8.96 7.17
C ASP A 88 -14.63 9.16 6.27
N LEU A 89 -14.42 9.79 5.10
CA LEU A 89 -15.47 9.99 4.09
C LEU A 89 -16.01 8.65 3.57
N LEU A 90 -15.13 7.71 3.24
CA LEU A 90 -15.51 6.39 2.74
C LEU A 90 -16.31 5.59 3.78
N HIS A 91 -15.86 5.61 5.04
CA HIS A 91 -16.49 4.89 6.13
C HIS A 91 -17.85 5.50 6.48
N ASP A 92 -17.96 6.82 6.46
CA ASP A 92 -19.23 7.51 6.68
C ASP A 92 -20.26 7.16 5.59
N GLU A 93 -19.86 7.14 4.32
CA GLU A 93 -20.72 6.69 3.23
C GLU A 93 -21.13 5.22 3.39
N MET A 94 -20.17 4.33 3.61
CA MET A 94 -20.40 2.89 3.77
C MET A 94 -21.32 2.55 4.94
N THR A 95 -21.20 3.29 6.05
CA THR A 95 -21.98 3.04 7.27
C THR A 95 -23.23 3.89 7.40
N ALA A 96 -23.54 4.75 6.41
CA ALA A 96 -24.66 5.68 6.47
C ALA A 96 -25.98 4.97 6.83
N VAL A 97 -26.28 3.86 6.15
CA VAL A 97 -27.53 3.12 6.36
C VAL A 97 -27.54 2.40 7.71
N ILE A 98 -26.42 1.78 8.11
CA ILE A 98 -26.28 1.11 9.42
C ILE A 98 -26.40 2.12 10.57
N ARG A 99 -25.90 3.35 10.40
CA ARG A 99 -26.02 4.41 11.40
C ARG A 99 -27.46 4.91 11.55
N ILE A 100 -28.22 4.93 10.46
CA ILE A 100 -29.64 5.35 10.46
C ILE A 100 -30.53 4.27 11.06
N ASP A 101 -30.36 3.01 10.63
CA ASP A 101 -31.07 1.86 11.18
C ASP A 101 -30.12 0.68 11.42
N PRO A 102 -29.52 0.59 12.63
CA PRO A 102 -28.62 -0.49 12.99
C PRO A 102 -29.26 -1.88 13.01
N LYS A 103 -30.60 -1.96 12.95
CA LYS A 103 -31.36 -3.21 13.03
C LYS A 103 -32.01 -3.59 11.70
N ALA A 104 -31.77 -2.83 10.63
CA ALA A 104 -32.26 -3.16 9.30
C ALA A 104 -31.80 -4.57 8.90
N GLN A 105 -32.75 -5.38 8.44
CA GLN A 105 -32.48 -6.71 7.89
C GLN A 105 -32.49 -6.61 6.36
N TRP A 106 -31.42 -7.12 5.73
CA TRP A 106 -31.18 -7.08 4.28
C TRP A 106 -31.08 -8.49 3.72
#